data_AF-A0A6A5KG41-F1
#
_entry.id   AF-A0A6A5KG41-F1
#
_cell.length_a   1.000
_cell.length_b   1.000
_cell.length_c   1.000
_cell.angle_alpha   90.00
_cell.angle_beta   90.00
_cell.angle_gamma   90.00
#
_symmetry.space_group_name_H-M   'P 1'
#
loop_
_entity.id
_entity.type
_entity.pdbx_description
1 polymer ?
#
loop_
_entity_poly.entity_id
_entity_poly.type
_entity_poly.pdbx_seq_one_letter_code
_entity_poly.pdbx_strand_id
1 'polypeptide(L)'
;MSRENPFHALLQVPEIMNGPIITERVACRDHTRLLKPKSEPALARKNEYRHTMLHEFAAACASDSSAQAQAIPFAEMLQKFVALADALDKSKAVAFLLGTADSVHAADSEEKEAAAKMYLSPPREKFCSLRCHDILHPLLVALVAFRLGGPVNATFSIHEHEWKLPVDADNHVPAFYSEGDTADLFDEFRITVVWEMRDDKKTALSGTHSVFLSGDAVPRPVAAVGPQSKETTTAPITIVYSSGQAALYYDSVDPDAVRKSISADFHLNTLTDEDIRLVGTTSKTTSQGRLSLTELVTSFPIEDYNTIFHNLLFDTVSLDKIVTALSTLTVPPPPPPSPDTRQQSLELRFEQYKKDNWAHLPPEIKILETDIHLRGIHATPGHFLQSLVLKARRDIHLPIGMNLFPQNPLEETIEPARKFIRDLPEALISRRIANYASALIDREYTAEDLLSPRRINQLAQALEHCCLQLISTGFIHDAFGLPSIAALARVFGAAIDGIKEVQMRPEPWIEAVDLNIYRTRCLYLFWCVDWLVCYLLKPLPGPCMTVDVGEGSAQFQVVMGQLRRARGEYLKFGIALLRNWVAWGLLVDSLPQGGFTVRRGKRGERRAAAFRD
;
A
#
# COMPACT_ATOMS: atom_id res chain seq x y z
N MET A 1 17.35 35.07 40.43
CA MET A 1 16.29 35.54 39.51
C MET A 1 16.89 36.67 38.69
N SER A 2 17.52 36.35 37.55
CA SER A 2 18.19 37.34 36.70
C SER A 2 17.16 38.07 35.85
N ARG A 3 17.29 39.39 35.74
CA ARG A 3 16.41 40.28 34.96
C ARG A 3 16.08 39.68 33.59
N GLU A 4 14.79 39.52 33.33
CA GLU A 4 14.24 39.03 32.07
C GLU A 4 14.35 40.14 31.02
N ASN A 5 15.42 40.11 30.24
CA ASN A 5 15.55 41.02 29.10
C ASN A 5 14.51 40.64 28.02
N PRO A 6 13.94 41.62 27.31
CA PRO A 6 13.05 41.35 26.19
C PRO A 6 13.77 40.51 25.12
N PHE A 7 13.03 39.59 24.50
CA PHE A 7 13.54 38.75 23.42
C PHE A 7 13.12 39.30 22.06
N HIS A 8 14.09 39.57 21.20
CA HIS A 8 13.86 40.12 19.86
C HIS A 8 13.83 39.00 18.82
N ALA A 9 12.64 38.57 18.43
CA ALA A 9 12.44 37.56 17.41
C ALA A 9 12.44 38.22 16.02
N LEU A 10 13.60 38.23 15.38
CA LEU A 10 13.80 38.80 14.05
C LEU A 10 14.63 37.86 13.19
N LEU A 11 14.28 37.79 11.90
CA LEU A 11 15.02 37.07 10.88
C LEU A 11 15.78 38.08 10.01
N GLN A 12 17.10 37.90 9.90
CA GLN A 12 17.94 38.71 9.03
C GLN A 12 18.05 38.06 7.64
N VAL A 13 17.23 38.53 6.70
CA VAL A 13 17.28 38.14 5.27
C VAL A 13 17.28 39.40 4.42
N PRO A 14 18.23 39.57 3.48
CA PRO A 14 18.20 40.68 2.52
C PRO A 14 16.91 40.65 1.70
N GLU A 15 16.23 41.79 1.54
CA GLU A 15 14.92 41.85 0.86
C GLU A 15 14.93 41.23 -0.56
N ILE A 16 16.06 41.37 -1.27
CA ILE A 16 16.26 40.79 -2.61
C ILE A 16 16.17 39.25 -2.63
N MET A 17 16.33 38.59 -1.48
CA MET A 17 16.27 37.13 -1.34
C MET A 17 14.86 36.61 -1.05
N ASN A 18 13.92 37.46 -0.63
CA ASN A 18 12.57 37.04 -0.24
C ASN A 18 11.83 36.35 -1.40
N GLY A 19 11.84 36.95 -2.59
CA GLY A 19 11.24 36.36 -3.79
C GLY A 19 11.83 34.99 -4.15
N PRO A 20 13.15 34.87 -4.38
CA PRO A 20 13.81 33.60 -4.64
C PRO A 20 13.47 32.51 -3.62
N ILE A 21 13.55 32.85 -2.32
CA ILE A 21 13.22 31.93 -1.22
C ILE A 21 11.79 31.39 -1.35
N ILE A 22 10.81 32.24 -1.61
CA ILE A 22 9.41 31.83 -1.74
C ILE A 22 9.24 30.95 -2.99
N THR A 23 9.82 31.35 -4.13
CA THR A 23 9.73 30.57 -5.37
C THR A 23 10.31 29.17 -5.26
N GLU A 24 11.37 29.01 -4.48
CA GLU A 24 12.03 27.70 -4.30
C GLU A 24 11.18 26.77 -3.43
N ARG A 25 10.35 27.30 -2.52
CA ARG A 25 9.71 26.52 -1.46
C ARG A 25 8.26 26.19 -1.74
N VAL A 26 7.51 27.13 -2.32
CA VAL A 26 6.08 26.94 -2.58
C VAL A 26 5.85 25.91 -3.69
N ALA A 27 5.15 24.83 -3.33
CA ALA A 27 4.79 23.75 -4.24
C ALA A 27 3.71 24.19 -5.26
N CYS A 28 3.56 23.40 -6.33
CA CYS A 28 2.56 23.67 -7.36
C CYS A 28 1.11 23.59 -6.81
N ARG A 29 0.29 24.59 -7.11
CA ARG A 29 -1.11 24.69 -6.65
C ARG A 29 -1.97 23.56 -7.19
N ASP A 30 -1.81 23.25 -8.47
CA ASP A 30 -2.60 22.21 -9.15
C ASP A 30 -2.38 20.81 -8.55
N HIS A 31 -1.27 20.60 -7.84
CA HIS A 31 -0.95 19.35 -7.15
C HIS A 31 -1.32 19.41 -5.66
N THR A 32 -1.18 20.57 -5.02
CA THR A 32 -1.34 20.69 -3.56
C THR A 32 -2.74 21.09 -3.12
N ARG A 33 -3.56 21.67 -3.99
CA ARG A 33 -4.89 22.18 -3.63
C ARG A 33 -6.04 21.43 -4.28
N LEU A 34 -5.81 20.85 -5.46
CA LEU A 34 -6.82 20.10 -6.19
C LEU A 34 -6.68 18.61 -5.87
N LEU A 35 -7.77 17.98 -5.43
CA LEU A 35 -7.83 16.54 -5.37
C LEU A 35 -7.86 16.03 -6.81
N LYS A 36 -6.74 15.49 -7.25
CA LYS A 36 -6.65 14.73 -8.49
C LYS A 36 -6.39 13.27 -8.10
N PRO A 37 -7.06 12.31 -8.75
CA PRO A 37 -6.58 10.93 -8.71
C PRO A 37 -5.11 11.01 -9.12
N LYS A 38 -4.21 10.48 -8.28
CA LYS A 38 -2.84 10.27 -8.74
C LYS A 38 -2.99 9.40 -9.98
N SER A 39 -2.70 9.97 -11.15
CA SER A 39 -2.58 9.19 -12.38
C SER A 39 -1.36 8.32 -12.18
N GLU A 40 -1.55 7.19 -11.49
CA GLU A 40 -0.47 6.29 -11.22
C GLU A 40 0.05 5.82 -12.59
N PRO A 41 1.37 5.90 -12.82
CA PRO A 41 2.00 5.08 -13.85
C PRO A 41 1.52 3.62 -13.74
N ALA A 42 1.21 3.13 -12.54
CA ALA A 42 0.61 1.83 -12.31
C ALA A 42 -0.83 1.70 -12.86
N LEU A 43 -1.71 2.69 -12.70
CA LEU A 43 -3.05 2.66 -13.31
C LEU A 43 -2.97 2.79 -14.84
N ALA A 44 -2.06 3.62 -15.35
CA ALA A 44 -1.82 3.75 -16.79
C ALA A 44 -1.29 2.43 -17.38
N ARG A 45 -0.25 1.85 -16.77
CA ARG A 45 0.30 0.53 -17.13
C ARG A 45 -0.73 -0.58 -17.01
N LYS A 46 -1.57 -0.55 -15.97
CA LYS A 46 -2.66 -1.51 -15.78
C LYS A 46 -3.70 -1.40 -16.89
N ASN A 47 -4.09 -0.20 -17.26
CA ASN A 47 -5.03 0.01 -18.35
C ASN A 47 -4.42 -0.35 -19.72
N GLU A 48 -3.14 -0.03 -19.92
CA GLU A 48 -2.37 -0.45 -21.09
C GLU A 48 -2.30 -1.97 -21.18
N TYR A 49 -1.93 -2.65 -20.10
CA TYR A 49 -1.90 -4.11 -20.01
C TYR A 49 -3.27 -4.72 -20.31
N ARG A 50 -4.34 -4.20 -19.71
CA ARG A 50 -5.72 -4.66 -19.97
C ARG A 50 -6.08 -4.52 -21.44
N HIS A 51 -5.69 -3.41 -22.07
CA HIS A 51 -5.94 -3.17 -23.48
C HIS A 51 -5.16 -4.16 -24.35
N THR A 52 -3.87 -4.34 -24.09
CA THR A 52 -3.00 -5.32 -24.77
C THR A 52 -3.55 -6.73 -24.60
N MET A 53 -3.93 -7.13 -23.39
CA MET A 53 -4.47 -8.46 -23.12
C MET A 53 -5.76 -8.75 -23.88
N LEU A 54 -6.68 -7.78 -23.96
CA LEU A 54 -7.90 -7.91 -24.76
C LEU A 54 -7.59 -7.96 -26.26
N HIS A 55 -6.58 -7.21 -26.71
CA HIS A 55 -6.12 -7.23 -28.10
C HIS A 55 -5.49 -8.59 -28.47
N GLU A 56 -4.61 -9.14 -27.63
CA GLU A 56 -3.99 -10.45 -27.82
C GLU A 56 -5.05 -11.57 -27.79
N PHE A 57 -5.99 -11.50 -26.85
CA PHE A 57 -7.12 -12.43 -26.80
C PHE A 57 -7.96 -12.36 -28.09
N ALA A 58 -8.16 -11.15 -28.64
CA ALA A 58 -8.85 -10.96 -29.91
C ALA A 58 -8.08 -11.50 -31.12
N ALA A 59 -6.78 -11.24 -31.17
CA ALA A 59 -5.90 -11.71 -32.24
C ALA A 59 -5.83 -13.24 -32.26
N ALA A 60 -5.65 -13.86 -31.09
CA ALA A 60 -5.48 -15.30 -30.98
C ALA A 60 -6.76 -16.08 -31.32
N CYS A 61 -7.94 -15.54 -30.97
CA CYS A 61 -9.23 -16.11 -31.37
C CYS A 61 -9.50 -15.98 -32.88
N ALA A 62 -8.91 -15.00 -33.57
CA ALA A 62 -9.05 -14.83 -35.02
C ALA A 62 -8.16 -15.80 -35.82
N SER A 63 -7.03 -16.24 -35.26
CA SER A 63 -6.08 -17.15 -35.88
C SER A 63 -6.46 -18.64 -35.83
N ASP A 64 -7.32 -19.06 -34.89
CA ASP A 64 -7.81 -20.44 -34.79
C ASP A 64 -8.98 -20.71 -35.75
N SER A 65 -8.67 -20.67 -37.05
CA SER A 65 -9.63 -20.96 -38.12
C SER A 65 -9.83 -22.47 -38.40
N SER A 66 -9.31 -23.36 -37.56
CA SER A 66 -9.51 -24.80 -37.71
C SER A 66 -10.77 -25.29 -36.98
N ALA A 67 -11.88 -25.27 -37.72
CA ALA A 67 -12.89 -26.33 -37.77
C ALA A 67 -13.32 -26.99 -36.45
N GLN A 68 -14.24 -26.35 -35.72
CA GLN A 68 -15.47 -26.99 -35.25
C GLN A 68 -16.48 -25.95 -34.75
N ALA A 69 -17.70 -26.05 -35.27
CA ALA A 69 -18.80 -25.14 -35.01
C ALA A 69 -19.25 -25.18 -33.54
N GLN A 70 -19.31 -24.02 -32.86
CA GLN A 70 -20.22 -23.80 -31.72
C GLN A 70 -20.55 -22.30 -31.51
N ALA A 71 -21.69 -21.91 -32.11
CA ALA A 71 -22.78 -21.04 -31.64
C ALA A 71 -22.59 -19.64 -31.01
N ILE A 72 -21.40 -19.13 -30.65
CA ILE A 72 -21.29 -17.83 -29.97
C ILE A 72 -20.37 -16.86 -30.74
N PRO A 73 -20.84 -15.67 -31.16
CA PRO A 73 -20.01 -14.64 -31.79
C PRO A 73 -18.83 -14.24 -30.89
N PHE A 74 -17.63 -14.10 -31.45
CA PHE A 74 -16.42 -13.66 -30.73
C PHE A 74 -16.63 -12.41 -29.85
N ALA A 75 -17.38 -11.42 -30.35
CA ALA A 75 -17.71 -10.22 -29.60
C ALA A 75 -18.46 -10.53 -28.29
N GLU A 76 -19.29 -11.57 -28.28
CA GLU A 76 -20.01 -12.05 -27.09
C GLU A 76 -19.04 -12.72 -26.10
N MET A 77 -18.04 -13.47 -26.54
CA MET A 77 -17.02 -14.06 -25.65
C MET A 77 -16.17 -13.00 -24.94
N LEU A 78 -15.72 -11.99 -25.68
CA LEU A 78 -14.96 -10.87 -25.11
C LEU A 78 -15.82 -10.09 -24.10
N GLN A 79 -17.09 -9.83 -24.44
CA GLN A 79 -18.05 -9.21 -23.53
C GLN A 79 -18.27 -10.04 -22.26
N LYS A 80 -18.39 -11.37 -22.39
CA LYS A 80 -18.48 -12.29 -21.25
C LYS A 80 -17.24 -12.22 -20.36
N PHE A 81 -16.03 -12.23 -20.92
CA PHE A 81 -14.79 -12.09 -20.15
C PHE A 81 -14.74 -10.77 -19.38
N VAL A 82 -15.05 -9.65 -20.04
CA VAL A 82 -15.09 -8.32 -19.41
C VAL A 82 -16.16 -8.26 -18.32
N ALA A 83 -17.34 -8.84 -18.55
CA ALA A 83 -18.41 -8.89 -17.57
C ALA A 83 -18.05 -9.75 -16.35
N LEU A 84 -17.31 -10.85 -16.51
CA LEU A 84 -16.75 -11.62 -15.39
C LEU A 84 -15.73 -10.82 -14.58
N ALA A 85 -14.84 -10.09 -15.26
CA ALA A 85 -13.87 -9.23 -14.59
C ALA A 85 -14.54 -8.08 -13.82
N ASP A 86 -15.64 -7.53 -14.34
CA ASP A 86 -16.45 -6.51 -13.66
C ASP A 86 -17.26 -7.09 -12.48
N ALA A 87 -17.82 -8.29 -12.66
CA ALA A 87 -18.49 -9.02 -11.58
C ALA A 87 -17.53 -9.26 -10.40
N LEU A 88 -16.29 -9.67 -10.67
CA LEU A 88 -15.26 -9.83 -9.65
C LEU A 88 -14.89 -8.50 -8.97
N ASP A 89 -14.88 -7.37 -9.70
CA ASP A 89 -14.61 -6.06 -9.11
C ASP A 89 -15.70 -5.60 -8.14
N LYS A 90 -16.97 -5.87 -8.50
CA LYS A 90 -18.14 -5.42 -7.73
C LYS A 90 -18.43 -6.30 -6.53
N SER A 91 -18.38 -7.62 -6.71
CA SER A 91 -18.70 -8.60 -5.67
C SER A 91 -17.52 -8.90 -4.75
N LYS A 92 -16.28 -8.61 -5.20
CA LYS A 92 -15.02 -9.00 -4.54
C LYS A 92 -14.81 -10.51 -4.41
N ALA A 93 -15.79 -11.32 -4.79
CA ALA A 93 -15.77 -12.77 -4.70
C ALA A 93 -16.78 -13.39 -5.69
N VAL A 94 -16.30 -14.31 -6.53
CA VAL A 94 -17.11 -15.00 -7.54
C VAL A 94 -16.82 -16.49 -7.48
N ALA A 95 -17.88 -17.32 -7.43
CA ALA A 95 -17.80 -18.76 -7.49
C ALA A 95 -18.00 -19.23 -8.94
N PHE A 96 -17.09 -20.07 -9.42
CA PHE A 96 -17.07 -20.66 -10.74
C PHE A 96 -17.34 -22.16 -10.64
N LEU A 97 -18.33 -22.62 -11.41
CA LEU A 97 -18.67 -24.03 -11.56
C LEU A 97 -18.03 -24.58 -12.84
N LEU A 98 -16.70 -24.68 -12.84
CA LEU A 98 -15.93 -25.24 -13.97
C LEU A 98 -15.73 -26.74 -13.71
N GLY A 99 -16.41 -27.60 -14.49
CA GLY A 99 -16.20 -29.04 -14.41
C GLY A 99 -14.81 -29.42 -14.91
N THR A 100 -14.02 -30.14 -14.10
CA THR A 100 -12.75 -30.73 -14.56
C THR A 100 -13.06 -32.03 -15.30
N ALA A 101 -12.93 -32.02 -16.63
CA ALA A 101 -13.34 -33.12 -17.51
C ALA A 101 -12.55 -34.44 -17.33
N ASP A 102 -11.41 -34.45 -16.63
CA ASP A 102 -10.49 -35.61 -16.65
C ASP A 102 -10.24 -36.33 -15.31
N SER A 103 -10.87 -35.92 -14.19
CA SER A 103 -10.48 -36.46 -12.87
C SER A 103 -11.28 -37.66 -12.35
N VAL A 104 -12.24 -38.21 -13.12
CA VAL A 104 -13.12 -39.31 -12.66
C VAL A 104 -12.45 -40.70 -12.78
N HIS A 105 -11.30 -40.84 -13.45
CA HIS A 105 -10.70 -42.15 -13.73
C HIS A 105 -9.29 -42.40 -13.15
N ALA A 106 -8.69 -41.47 -12.41
CA ALA A 106 -7.30 -41.61 -11.94
C ALA A 106 -7.14 -42.23 -10.53
N ALA A 107 -8.23 -42.55 -9.81
CA ALA A 107 -8.16 -42.94 -8.40
C ALA A 107 -7.89 -44.44 -8.12
N ASP A 108 -7.87 -45.32 -9.13
CA ASP A 108 -7.72 -46.78 -8.92
C ASP A 108 -6.27 -47.30 -8.86
N SER A 109 -5.25 -46.42 -8.88
CA SER A 109 -3.83 -46.85 -8.94
C SER A 109 -3.00 -46.57 -7.67
N GLU A 110 -3.60 -46.19 -6.55
CA GLU A 110 -2.85 -45.72 -5.36
C GLU A 110 -2.35 -46.82 -4.38
N GLU A 111 -2.48 -48.11 -4.68
CA GLU A 111 -2.16 -49.16 -3.68
C GLU A 111 -0.75 -49.77 -3.73
N LYS A 112 0.21 -49.25 -4.52
CA LYS A 112 1.52 -49.93 -4.72
C LYS A 112 2.82 -49.21 -4.36
N GLU A 113 2.80 -47.97 -3.87
CA GLU A 113 4.06 -47.24 -3.59
C GLU A 113 4.31 -46.86 -2.12
N ALA A 114 3.54 -47.40 -1.18
CA ALA A 114 3.72 -47.14 0.26
C ALA A 114 4.80 -48.03 0.94
N ALA A 115 5.40 -48.99 0.24
CA ALA A 115 6.23 -50.02 0.89
C ALA A 115 7.76 -49.76 0.92
N ALA A 116 8.27 -48.60 0.49
CA ALA A 116 9.72 -48.39 0.45
C ALA A 116 10.14 -46.97 0.86
N LYS A 117 10.29 -46.75 2.17
CA LYS A 117 11.32 -45.86 2.77
C LYS A 117 11.25 -45.90 4.30
N MET A 118 11.92 -46.91 4.85
CA MET A 118 12.38 -46.91 6.23
C MET A 118 13.83 -46.37 6.24
N TYR A 119 14.10 -45.41 7.13
CA TYR A 119 15.39 -44.82 7.54
C TYR A 119 15.87 -43.46 6.95
N LEU A 120 15.99 -42.51 7.90
CA LEU A 120 16.98 -41.43 8.10
C LEU A 120 16.89 -40.13 7.27
N SER A 121 16.24 -39.10 7.85
CA SER A 121 16.67 -37.69 8.02
C SER A 121 15.45 -36.83 8.45
N PRO A 122 15.61 -35.71 9.18
CA PRO A 122 14.48 -34.87 9.61
C PRO A 122 13.77 -34.28 8.37
N PRO A 123 12.44 -34.13 8.40
CA PRO A 123 11.68 -33.85 7.19
C PRO A 123 11.98 -32.42 6.73
N ARG A 124 12.75 -32.29 5.64
CA ARG A 124 12.47 -31.22 4.68
C ARG A 124 11.03 -31.47 4.25
N GLU A 125 10.13 -30.57 4.61
CA GLU A 125 8.76 -30.53 4.11
C GLU A 125 8.82 -30.69 2.60
N LYS A 126 8.52 -31.90 2.13
CA LYS A 126 8.23 -32.13 0.73
C LYS A 126 6.89 -31.47 0.52
N PHE A 127 6.90 -30.20 0.13
CA PHE A 127 5.74 -29.56 -0.47
C PHE A 127 5.15 -30.53 -1.47
N CYS A 128 3.86 -30.81 -1.30
CA CYS A 128 3.13 -31.83 -2.04
C CYS A 128 3.20 -31.52 -3.53
N SER A 129 4.15 -32.14 -4.24
CA SER A 129 4.38 -31.92 -5.68
C SER A 129 3.42 -32.71 -6.56
N LEU A 130 2.26 -33.12 -6.02
CA LEU A 130 1.24 -33.86 -6.75
C LEU A 130 -0.10 -33.17 -6.48
N ARG A 131 -0.82 -32.85 -7.56
CA ARG A 131 -2.24 -32.41 -7.64
C ARG A 131 -2.54 -30.92 -7.85
N CYS A 132 -1.56 -30.00 -7.91
CA CYS A 132 -1.87 -28.59 -8.23
C CYS A 132 -2.23 -28.34 -9.72
N HIS A 133 -1.79 -29.25 -10.62
CA HIS A 133 -1.99 -29.14 -12.08
C HIS A 133 -3.45 -29.17 -12.51
N ASP A 134 -4.34 -29.79 -11.72
CA ASP A 134 -5.76 -30.00 -12.07
C ASP A 134 -6.69 -28.92 -11.50
N ILE A 135 -6.14 -27.94 -10.76
CA ILE A 135 -6.93 -27.05 -9.89
C ILE A 135 -7.02 -25.63 -10.46
N LEU A 136 -5.97 -25.16 -11.15
CA LEU A 136 -5.93 -23.80 -11.70
C LEU A 136 -6.34 -23.78 -13.17
N HIS A 137 -7.52 -23.24 -13.44
CA HIS A 137 -8.03 -23.07 -14.80
C HIS A 137 -7.45 -21.80 -15.46
N PRO A 138 -6.99 -21.84 -16.73
CA PRO A 138 -6.39 -20.68 -17.40
C PRO A 138 -7.27 -19.43 -17.42
N LEU A 139 -8.60 -19.57 -17.54
CA LEU A 139 -9.55 -18.46 -17.42
C LEU A 139 -9.44 -17.70 -16.10
N LEU A 140 -9.22 -18.40 -14.99
CA LEU A 140 -9.14 -17.76 -13.67
C LEU A 140 -7.82 -17.01 -13.52
N VAL A 141 -6.71 -17.59 -14.00
CA VAL A 141 -5.40 -16.93 -14.10
C VAL A 141 -5.50 -15.68 -14.98
N ALA A 142 -6.18 -15.77 -16.12
CA ALA A 142 -6.43 -14.64 -17.02
C ALA A 142 -7.23 -13.53 -16.34
N LEU A 143 -8.30 -13.87 -15.60
CA LEU A 143 -9.10 -12.90 -14.86
C LEU A 143 -8.26 -12.20 -13.79
N VAL A 144 -7.48 -12.93 -13.01
CA VAL A 144 -6.61 -12.33 -11.98
C VAL A 144 -5.54 -11.44 -12.61
N ALA A 145 -4.86 -11.88 -13.68
CA ALA A 145 -3.88 -11.08 -14.41
C ALA A 145 -4.47 -9.80 -14.99
N PHE A 146 -5.66 -9.89 -15.61
CA PHE A 146 -6.40 -8.73 -16.10
C PHE A 146 -6.80 -7.77 -14.96
N ARG A 147 -7.18 -8.33 -13.81
CA ARG A 147 -7.55 -7.55 -12.63
C ARG A 147 -6.37 -6.85 -11.99
N LEU A 148 -5.21 -7.49 -11.91
CA LEU A 148 -4.00 -6.92 -11.32
C LEU A 148 -3.28 -5.96 -12.28
N GLY A 149 -3.31 -6.24 -13.59
CA GLY A 149 -2.70 -5.40 -14.62
C GLY A 149 -1.31 -5.84 -15.04
N GLY A 150 -1.03 -7.15 -14.97
CA GLY A 150 0.24 -7.74 -15.38
C GLY A 150 0.28 -9.25 -15.16
N PRO A 151 1.41 -9.90 -15.49
CA PRO A 151 1.68 -11.30 -15.16
C PRO A 151 1.59 -11.55 -13.66
N VAL A 152 1.04 -12.70 -13.28
CA VAL A 152 0.77 -13.05 -11.87
C VAL A 152 1.50 -14.30 -11.45
N ASN A 153 1.76 -14.42 -10.16
CA ASN A 153 2.48 -15.53 -9.56
C ASN A 153 1.79 -15.94 -8.24
N ALA A 154 1.82 -17.23 -7.90
CA ALA A 154 1.31 -17.80 -6.67
C ALA A 154 2.30 -18.75 -5.97
N THR A 155 3.59 -18.66 -6.31
CA THR A 155 4.62 -19.53 -5.73
C THR A 155 4.69 -19.36 -4.21
N PHE A 156 4.84 -20.49 -3.51
CA PHE A 156 4.92 -20.58 -2.04
C PHE A 156 3.65 -20.17 -1.28
N SER A 157 2.52 -19.95 -1.96
CA SER A 157 1.25 -19.53 -1.34
C SER A 157 0.15 -20.59 -1.35
N ILE A 158 0.51 -21.85 -1.65
CA ILE A 158 -0.47 -22.93 -1.73
C ILE A 158 -0.75 -23.47 -0.34
N HIS A 159 -2.02 -23.44 0.04
CA HIS A 159 -2.50 -23.89 1.35
C HIS A 159 -3.62 -24.92 1.18
N GLU A 160 -3.50 -26.06 1.88
CA GLU A 160 -4.56 -27.06 1.99
C GLU A 160 -5.27 -26.90 3.33
N HIS A 161 -6.60 -26.91 3.29
CA HIS A 161 -7.43 -26.78 4.47
C HIS A 161 -8.43 -27.93 4.55
N GLU A 162 -8.64 -28.39 5.77
CA GLU A 162 -9.65 -29.39 6.11
C GLU A 162 -10.47 -28.86 7.28
N TRP A 163 -11.79 -28.97 7.16
CA TRP A 163 -12.71 -28.57 8.22
C TRP A 163 -13.91 -29.52 8.28
N LYS A 164 -14.27 -29.90 9.50
CA LYS A 164 -15.47 -30.70 9.80
C LYS A 164 -16.28 -29.97 10.86
N LEU A 165 -17.60 -30.09 10.78
CA LEU A 165 -18.49 -29.56 11.80
C LEU A 165 -18.14 -30.20 13.18
N PRO A 166 -17.93 -29.41 14.25
CA PRO A 166 -17.67 -29.94 15.58
C PRO A 166 -18.85 -30.78 16.11
N VAL A 167 -18.56 -31.93 16.73
CA VAL A 167 -19.56 -32.86 17.27
C VAL A 167 -20.37 -32.26 18.44
N ASP A 168 -19.78 -31.30 19.16
CA ASP A 168 -20.37 -30.60 20.31
C ASP A 168 -20.84 -29.17 19.98
N ALA A 169 -21.31 -28.92 18.75
CA ALA A 169 -21.85 -27.61 18.38
C ALA A 169 -23.10 -27.30 19.21
N ASP A 170 -22.92 -26.53 20.29
CA ASP A 170 -23.99 -26.05 21.16
C ASP A 170 -25.01 -25.28 20.31
N ASN A 171 -26.30 -25.61 20.40
CA ASN A 171 -27.38 -25.07 19.53
C ASN A 171 -27.55 -23.53 19.58
N HIS A 172 -26.74 -22.84 20.39
CA HIS A 172 -26.78 -21.39 20.59
C HIS A 172 -25.65 -20.62 19.88
N VAL A 173 -24.62 -21.30 19.34
CA VAL A 173 -23.55 -20.66 18.56
C VAL A 173 -23.38 -21.39 17.23
N PRO A 174 -23.66 -20.76 16.07
CA PRO A 174 -23.47 -21.41 14.78
C PRO A 174 -21.99 -21.74 14.58
N ALA A 175 -21.69 -23.00 14.28
CA ALA A 175 -20.34 -23.44 13.96
C ALA A 175 -20.09 -23.24 12.47
N PHE A 176 -19.08 -22.44 12.13
CA PHE A 176 -18.76 -22.08 10.75
C PHE A 176 -17.26 -22.16 10.48
N TYR A 177 -16.90 -22.20 9.20
CA TYR A 177 -15.53 -22.06 8.75
C TYR A 177 -15.33 -20.72 8.04
N SER A 178 -14.21 -20.05 8.32
CA SER A 178 -13.84 -18.80 7.66
C SER A 178 -12.40 -18.82 7.17
N GLU A 179 -12.16 -18.33 5.96
CA GLU A 179 -10.80 -18.18 5.39
C GLU A 179 -10.66 -16.87 4.59
N GLY A 180 -9.50 -16.21 4.69
CA GLY A 180 -9.28 -14.85 4.18
C GLY A 180 -9.04 -13.85 5.31
N ASP A 181 -8.84 -12.58 4.97
CA ASP A 181 -8.49 -11.49 5.91
C ASP A 181 -7.14 -11.68 6.64
N THR A 182 -6.15 -12.24 5.94
CA THR A 182 -4.81 -12.52 6.51
C THR A 182 -3.92 -11.28 6.62
N ALA A 183 -4.34 -10.11 6.11
CA ALA A 183 -3.60 -8.85 6.12
C ALA A 183 -2.13 -8.97 5.64
N ASP A 184 -1.80 -10.03 4.90
CA ASP A 184 -0.44 -10.33 4.50
C ASP A 184 -0.06 -9.51 3.26
N LEU A 185 1.23 -9.20 3.13
CA LEU A 185 1.77 -8.27 2.13
C LEU A 185 1.63 -8.77 0.68
N PHE A 186 1.28 -10.04 0.48
CA PHE A 186 1.18 -10.72 -0.81
C PHE A 186 -0.25 -11.13 -1.20
N ASP A 187 -1.26 -10.75 -0.41
CA ASP A 187 -2.65 -11.22 -0.53
C ASP A 187 -3.54 -10.28 -1.37
N GLU A 188 -3.31 -10.18 -2.68
CA GLU A 188 -4.17 -9.36 -3.55
C GLU A 188 -5.44 -10.12 -4.01
N PHE A 189 -5.27 -11.30 -4.60
CA PHE A 189 -6.36 -12.19 -5.01
C PHE A 189 -6.06 -13.65 -4.63
N ARG A 190 -7.05 -14.36 -4.10
CA ARG A 190 -6.98 -15.78 -3.79
C ARG A 190 -7.87 -16.57 -4.72
N ILE A 191 -7.36 -17.69 -5.24
CA ILE A 191 -8.15 -18.72 -5.92
C ILE A 191 -8.25 -19.93 -4.99
N THR A 192 -9.47 -20.30 -4.62
CA THR A 192 -9.72 -21.43 -3.73
C THR A 192 -10.65 -22.45 -4.37
N VAL A 193 -10.21 -23.70 -4.45
CA VAL A 193 -11.03 -24.82 -4.91
C VAL A 193 -11.54 -25.59 -3.70
N VAL A 194 -12.85 -25.78 -3.62
CA VAL A 194 -13.53 -26.37 -2.46
C VAL A 194 -14.36 -27.59 -2.90
N TRP A 195 -14.34 -28.64 -2.07
CA TRP A 195 -15.20 -29.82 -2.19
C TRP A 195 -15.51 -30.42 -0.82
N GLU A 196 -16.44 -31.37 -0.77
CA GLU A 196 -16.72 -32.17 0.43
C GLU A 196 -16.27 -33.61 0.24
N MET A 197 -15.83 -34.24 1.33
CA MET A 197 -15.57 -35.68 1.43
C MET A 197 -16.60 -36.31 2.35
N ARG A 198 -17.19 -37.44 1.91
CA ARG A 198 -18.10 -38.28 2.70
C ARG A 198 -17.78 -39.74 2.41
N ASP A 199 -17.56 -40.55 3.44
CA ASP A 199 -17.17 -41.96 3.28
C ASP A 199 -16.03 -42.12 2.25
N ASP A 200 -15.02 -41.25 2.35
CA ASP A 200 -13.87 -41.14 1.44
C ASP A 200 -14.19 -40.86 -0.04
N LYS A 201 -15.42 -40.42 -0.35
CA LYS A 201 -15.85 -40.00 -1.69
C LYS A 201 -16.02 -38.50 -1.79
N LYS A 202 -15.54 -37.94 -2.89
CA LYS A 202 -15.75 -36.53 -3.25
C LYS A 202 -17.22 -36.32 -3.59
N THR A 203 -17.86 -35.39 -2.88
CA THR A 203 -19.29 -35.08 -3.01
C THR A 203 -19.50 -33.58 -3.19
N ALA A 204 -20.71 -33.21 -3.63
CA ALA A 204 -21.15 -31.82 -3.70
C ALA A 204 -21.19 -31.21 -2.29
N LEU A 205 -20.99 -29.89 -2.21
CA LEU A 205 -21.07 -29.14 -0.96
C LEU A 205 -22.50 -29.19 -0.41
N SER A 206 -22.66 -29.54 0.87
CA SER A 206 -23.94 -29.46 1.59
C SER A 206 -24.31 -28.05 2.02
N GLY A 207 -23.29 -27.23 2.24
CA GLY A 207 -23.39 -25.91 2.82
C GLY A 207 -23.44 -24.79 1.80
N THR A 208 -23.47 -23.56 2.32
CA THR A 208 -23.44 -22.34 1.50
C THR A 208 -22.18 -21.53 1.75
N HIS A 209 -21.57 -21.04 0.67
CA HIS A 209 -20.49 -20.06 0.76
C HIS A 209 -21.05 -18.64 0.69
N SER A 210 -20.69 -17.85 1.69
CA SER A 210 -20.93 -16.41 1.74
C SER A 210 -19.61 -15.65 1.91
N VAL A 211 -19.66 -14.33 1.76
CA VAL A 211 -18.50 -13.45 1.87
C VAL A 211 -18.82 -12.30 2.82
N PHE A 212 -17.90 -12.04 3.74
CA PHE A 212 -17.84 -10.79 4.48
C PHE A 212 -16.91 -9.83 3.76
N LEU A 213 -17.43 -8.65 3.38
CA LEU A 213 -16.59 -7.58 2.87
C LEU A 213 -15.96 -6.83 4.05
N SER A 214 -14.74 -6.32 3.89
CA SER A 214 -14.08 -5.54 4.94
C SER A 214 -14.95 -4.35 5.37
N GLY A 215 -15.35 -4.32 6.64
CA GLY A 215 -16.22 -3.30 7.23
C GLY A 215 -17.72 -3.61 7.21
N ASP A 216 -18.15 -4.70 6.58
CA ASP A 216 -19.53 -5.17 6.62
C ASP A 216 -19.79 -6.09 7.84
N ALA A 217 -20.95 -5.94 8.46
CA ALA A 217 -21.38 -6.79 9.58
C ALA A 217 -22.26 -7.98 9.15
N VAL A 218 -22.65 -8.07 7.86
CA VAL A 218 -23.59 -9.06 7.35
C VAL A 218 -22.98 -9.79 6.15
N PRO A 219 -22.97 -11.14 6.14
CA PRO A 219 -22.43 -11.90 5.03
C PRO A 219 -23.33 -11.77 3.80
N ARG A 220 -22.71 -11.74 2.62
CA ARG A 220 -23.39 -11.72 1.31
C ARG A 220 -23.17 -13.04 0.60
N PRO A 221 -24.18 -13.59 -0.11
CA PRO A 221 -23.98 -14.81 -0.89
C PRO A 221 -22.93 -14.59 -1.98
N VAL A 222 -22.05 -15.58 -2.20
CA VAL A 222 -21.08 -15.53 -3.31
C VAL A 222 -21.84 -15.57 -4.63
N ALA A 223 -21.49 -14.67 -5.56
CA ALA A 223 -22.08 -14.70 -6.90
C ALA A 223 -21.61 -15.95 -7.64
N ALA A 224 -22.53 -16.85 -7.99
CA ALA A 224 -22.22 -18.07 -8.72
C ALA A 224 -22.32 -17.87 -10.24
N VAL A 225 -21.33 -18.39 -10.98
CA VAL A 225 -21.27 -18.40 -12.44
C VAL A 225 -21.10 -19.85 -12.91
N GLY A 226 -22.04 -20.34 -13.74
CA GLY A 226 -22.06 -21.73 -14.18
C GLY A 226 -23.02 -22.03 -15.33
N PRO A 227 -23.04 -23.29 -15.82
CA PRO A 227 -23.96 -23.75 -16.87
C PRO A 227 -25.41 -23.79 -16.38
N GLN A 228 -26.38 -23.54 -17.28
CA GLN A 228 -27.82 -23.44 -16.97
C GLN A 228 -28.51 -24.78 -16.62
N SER A 229 -27.80 -25.92 -16.67
CA SER A 229 -28.41 -27.22 -16.39
C SER A 229 -28.67 -27.39 -14.89
N LYS A 230 -29.95 -27.49 -14.52
CA LYS A 230 -30.47 -27.75 -13.17
C LYS A 230 -30.00 -29.07 -12.52
N GLU A 231 -29.11 -29.84 -13.15
CA GLU A 231 -28.77 -31.22 -12.73
C GLU A 231 -27.28 -31.51 -12.52
N THR A 232 -26.37 -30.54 -12.59
CA THR A 232 -24.94 -30.81 -12.34
C THR A 232 -24.47 -30.29 -10.98
N THR A 233 -24.93 -30.95 -9.92
CA THR A 233 -24.32 -30.95 -8.58
C THR A 233 -23.09 -31.86 -8.56
N THR A 234 -22.03 -31.49 -9.27
CA THR A 234 -20.73 -32.18 -9.15
C THR A 234 -19.66 -31.18 -8.74
N ALA A 235 -19.27 -31.24 -7.46
CA ALA A 235 -18.06 -30.60 -6.94
C ALA A 235 -16.82 -31.07 -7.72
N PRO A 236 -15.78 -30.22 -7.87
CA PRO A 236 -15.45 -29.06 -7.03
C PRO A 236 -16.03 -27.70 -7.48
N ILE A 237 -16.11 -26.72 -6.56
CA ILE A 237 -16.37 -25.30 -6.84
C ILE A 237 -15.07 -24.52 -6.71
N THR A 238 -14.81 -23.59 -7.64
CA THR A 238 -13.65 -22.69 -7.56
C THR A 238 -14.09 -21.27 -7.26
N ILE A 239 -13.59 -20.67 -6.20
CA ILE A 239 -13.95 -19.32 -5.75
C ILE A 239 -12.74 -18.40 -5.93
N VAL A 240 -12.94 -17.29 -6.64
CA VAL A 240 -11.93 -16.24 -6.79
C VAL A 240 -12.36 -15.04 -5.97
N TYR A 241 -11.53 -14.58 -5.04
CA TYR A 241 -11.86 -13.44 -4.18
C TYR A 241 -10.65 -12.58 -3.83
N SER A 242 -10.89 -11.33 -3.45
CA SER A 242 -9.83 -10.42 -2.99
C SER A 242 -9.60 -10.62 -1.49
N SER A 243 -8.54 -11.34 -1.11
CA SER A 243 -8.28 -11.76 0.27
C SER A 243 -8.07 -10.58 1.25
N GLY A 244 -7.59 -9.43 0.76
CA GLY A 244 -7.52 -8.19 1.55
C GLY A 244 -8.83 -7.39 1.66
N GLN A 245 -9.90 -7.77 0.95
CA GLN A 245 -11.19 -7.06 0.95
C GLN A 245 -12.39 -7.97 1.29
N ALA A 246 -12.17 -9.28 1.36
CA ALA A 246 -13.20 -10.28 1.49
C ALA A 246 -12.69 -11.49 2.31
N ALA A 247 -13.48 -11.88 3.31
CA ALA A 247 -13.33 -13.16 4.00
C ALA A 247 -14.42 -14.12 3.52
N LEU A 248 -14.01 -15.33 3.12
CA LEU A 248 -14.93 -16.38 2.75
C LEU A 248 -15.48 -17.04 4.02
N TYR A 249 -16.78 -17.29 4.02
CA TYR A 249 -17.53 -17.90 5.10
C TYR A 249 -18.26 -19.14 4.55
N TYR A 250 -18.18 -20.26 5.28
CA TYR A 250 -18.87 -21.49 4.94
C TYR A 250 -19.70 -21.98 6.13
N ASP A 251 -20.98 -22.23 5.86
CA ASP A 251 -21.94 -22.80 6.81
C ASP A 251 -22.39 -24.18 6.30
N SER A 252 -22.04 -25.24 7.04
CA SER A 252 -22.35 -26.62 6.69
C SER A 252 -23.66 -27.07 7.32
N VAL A 253 -24.49 -27.74 6.53
CA VAL A 253 -25.76 -28.32 7.00
C VAL A 253 -25.59 -29.81 7.36
N ASP A 254 -24.47 -30.42 6.98
CA ASP A 254 -24.20 -31.85 7.16
C ASP A 254 -23.03 -32.06 8.15
N PRO A 255 -23.27 -32.74 9.29
CA PRO A 255 -22.23 -33.01 10.30
C PRO A 255 -21.21 -34.06 9.86
N ASP A 256 -21.56 -34.93 8.90
CA ASP A 256 -20.71 -36.02 8.46
C ASP A 256 -19.78 -35.61 7.31
N ALA A 257 -20.07 -34.48 6.67
CA ALA A 257 -19.27 -33.94 5.59
C ALA A 257 -17.98 -33.26 6.10
N VAL A 258 -16.87 -33.58 5.43
CA VAL A 258 -15.58 -32.90 5.64
C VAL A 258 -15.32 -31.97 4.47
N ARG A 259 -15.33 -30.66 4.72
CA ARG A 259 -14.94 -29.64 3.74
C ARG A 259 -13.43 -29.71 3.54
N LYS A 260 -13.01 -29.82 2.29
CA LYS A 260 -11.61 -29.73 1.86
C LYS A 260 -11.46 -28.53 0.93
N SER A 261 -10.35 -27.81 1.04
CA SER A 261 -10.00 -26.79 0.06
C SER A 261 -8.51 -26.68 -0.21
N ILE A 262 -8.18 -26.26 -1.42
CA ILE A 262 -6.83 -25.84 -1.81
C ILE A 262 -6.92 -24.39 -2.28
N SER A 263 -6.12 -23.53 -1.66
CA SER A 263 -6.06 -22.08 -1.91
C SER A 263 -4.68 -21.71 -2.46
N ALA A 264 -4.64 -20.75 -3.37
CA ALA A 264 -3.41 -20.15 -3.88
C ALA A 264 -3.57 -18.62 -3.93
N ASP A 265 -2.59 -17.88 -3.38
CA ASP A 265 -2.58 -16.42 -3.37
C ASP A 265 -1.76 -15.86 -4.53
N PHE A 266 -2.45 -15.10 -5.37
CA PHE A 266 -1.89 -14.46 -6.54
C PHE A 266 -1.51 -13.02 -6.26
N HIS A 267 -0.30 -12.68 -6.64
CA HIS A 267 0.24 -11.32 -6.64
C HIS A 267 0.78 -10.96 -8.02
N LEU A 268 0.89 -9.66 -8.29
CA LEU A 268 1.53 -9.14 -9.49
C LEU A 268 3.03 -9.48 -9.47
N ASN A 269 3.56 -10.07 -10.54
CA ASN A 269 5.00 -10.26 -10.66
C ASN A 269 5.68 -8.91 -10.95
N THR A 270 6.34 -8.33 -9.94
CA THR A 270 7.07 -7.06 -10.07
C THR A 270 8.58 -7.24 -10.24
N LEU A 271 9.08 -8.48 -10.19
CA LEU A 271 10.50 -8.78 -10.28
C LEU A 271 10.96 -8.74 -11.74
N THR A 272 12.09 -8.07 -11.99
CA THR A 272 12.74 -8.03 -13.30
C THR A 272 13.66 -9.25 -13.47
N ASP A 273 14.04 -9.58 -14.70
CA ASP A 273 15.02 -10.65 -14.96
C ASP A 273 16.36 -10.39 -14.28
N GLU A 274 16.74 -9.12 -14.07
CA GLU A 274 17.94 -8.77 -13.29
C GLU A 274 17.77 -9.13 -11.81
N ASP A 275 16.60 -8.85 -11.22
CA ASP A 275 16.28 -9.24 -9.85
C ASP A 275 16.26 -10.77 -9.69
N ILE A 276 15.70 -11.48 -10.66
CA ILE A 276 15.64 -12.94 -10.68
C ILE A 276 17.06 -13.55 -10.75
N ARG A 277 17.95 -12.97 -11.55
CA ARG A 277 19.36 -13.38 -11.63
C ARG A 277 20.14 -13.11 -10.34
N LEU A 278 19.76 -12.09 -9.58
CA LEU A 278 20.37 -11.78 -8.28
C LEU A 278 19.94 -12.74 -7.17
N VAL A 279 18.70 -13.25 -7.24
CA VAL A 279 18.13 -14.17 -6.25
C VAL A 279 18.37 -15.65 -6.62
N GLY A 280 18.54 -15.96 -7.91
CA GLY A 280 18.81 -17.29 -8.41
C GLY A 280 20.21 -17.79 -8.03
N THR A 281 20.30 -18.96 -7.39
CA THR A 281 21.55 -19.71 -7.38
C THR A 281 21.85 -20.15 -8.80
N THR A 282 23.06 -19.86 -9.30
CA THR A 282 23.60 -20.33 -10.58
C THR A 282 23.66 -21.86 -10.62
N SER A 283 22.52 -22.50 -10.78
CA SER A 283 22.45 -23.95 -10.91
C SER A 283 21.24 -24.36 -11.71
N LYS A 284 21.56 -24.90 -12.90
CA LYS A 284 20.73 -25.62 -13.85
C LYS A 284 19.73 -24.72 -14.57
N THR A 285 20.11 -24.39 -15.81
CA THR A 285 19.20 -24.52 -16.96
C THR A 285 18.28 -25.71 -16.69
N THR A 286 17.08 -25.43 -16.19
CA THR A 286 16.01 -26.41 -16.16
C THR A 286 15.88 -26.84 -17.59
N SER A 287 16.21 -28.10 -17.86
CA SER A 287 15.97 -28.75 -19.14
C SER A 287 14.59 -28.32 -19.62
N GLN A 288 14.53 -27.73 -20.81
CA GLN A 288 13.33 -27.24 -21.51
C GLN A 288 12.29 -28.36 -21.70
N GLY A 289 11.70 -28.83 -20.61
CA GLY A 289 10.38 -29.41 -20.63
C GLY A 289 9.40 -28.29 -20.92
N ARG A 290 8.38 -28.57 -21.72
CA ARG A 290 7.32 -27.62 -22.07
C ARG A 290 6.49 -27.34 -20.82
N LEU A 291 6.84 -26.29 -20.06
CA LEU A 291 6.09 -25.87 -18.88
C LEU A 291 4.65 -25.52 -19.26
N SER A 292 3.69 -25.94 -18.45
CA SER A 292 2.30 -25.51 -18.49
C SER A 292 2.12 -24.17 -17.76
N LEU A 293 1.04 -23.43 -18.06
CA LEU A 293 0.72 -22.18 -17.37
C LEU A 293 0.62 -22.38 -15.84
N THR A 294 0.01 -23.49 -15.41
CA THR A 294 -0.11 -23.85 -14.00
C THR A 294 1.25 -24.08 -13.36
N GLU A 295 2.15 -24.82 -14.02
CA GLU A 295 3.53 -25.02 -13.53
C GLU A 295 4.28 -23.71 -13.41
N LEU A 296 4.12 -22.80 -14.38
CA LEU A 296 4.77 -21.49 -14.35
C LEU A 296 4.31 -20.68 -13.13
N VAL A 297 3.00 -20.54 -12.91
CA VAL A 297 2.49 -19.67 -11.83
C VAL A 297 2.72 -20.22 -10.43
N THR A 298 3.00 -21.51 -10.29
CA THR A 298 3.32 -22.14 -8.99
C THR A 298 4.82 -22.39 -8.79
N SER A 299 5.66 -22.08 -9.78
CA SER A 299 7.11 -22.31 -9.73
C SER A 299 7.87 -21.00 -9.91
N PHE A 300 8.71 -20.65 -8.94
CA PHE A 300 9.56 -19.47 -9.00
C PHE A 300 10.86 -19.74 -8.23
N PRO A 301 12.02 -19.22 -8.65
CA PRO A 301 12.25 -18.30 -9.78
C PRO A 301 12.34 -18.97 -11.16
N ILE A 302 11.89 -18.27 -12.21
CA ILE A 302 12.02 -18.66 -13.62
C ILE A 302 12.49 -17.42 -14.42
N GLU A 303 13.55 -17.55 -15.22
CA GLU A 303 14.02 -16.49 -16.12
C GLU A 303 12.99 -16.22 -17.24
N ASP A 304 12.86 -14.97 -17.66
CA ASP A 304 11.93 -14.54 -18.73
C ASP A 304 10.46 -14.85 -18.38
N TYR A 305 10.13 -14.83 -17.07
CA TYR A 305 8.82 -15.21 -16.53
C TYR A 305 7.67 -14.51 -17.24
N ASN A 306 7.77 -13.19 -17.45
CA ASN A 306 6.70 -12.39 -18.02
C ASN A 306 6.40 -12.80 -19.47
N THR A 307 7.44 -13.06 -20.27
CA THR A 307 7.29 -13.50 -21.66
C THR A 307 6.72 -14.91 -21.73
N ILE A 308 7.26 -15.84 -20.92
CA ILE A 308 6.77 -17.22 -20.86
C ILE A 308 5.30 -17.24 -20.39
N PHE A 309 4.94 -16.40 -19.41
CA PHE A 309 3.57 -16.25 -18.92
C PHE A 309 2.60 -15.89 -20.04
N HIS A 310 2.93 -14.86 -20.82
CA HIS A 310 2.10 -14.45 -21.95
C HIS A 310 2.02 -15.52 -23.03
N ASN A 311 3.14 -16.13 -23.38
CA ASN A 311 3.18 -17.20 -24.39
C ASN A 311 2.32 -18.40 -23.98
N LEU A 312 2.32 -18.78 -22.70
CA LEU A 312 1.51 -19.88 -22.19
C LEU A 312 0.04 -19.50 -22.01
N LEU A 313 -0.25 -18.27 -21.57
CA LEU A 313 -1.64 -17.81 -21.40
C LEU A 313 -2.40 -17.73 -22.72
N PHE A 314 -1.70 -17.38 -23.80
CA PHE A 314 -2.25 -17.26 -25.14
C PHE A 314 -1.82 -18.41 -26.07
N ASP A 315 -1.37 -19.54 -25.53
CA ASP A 315 -1.17 -20.74 -26.33
C ASP A 315 -2.52 -21.38 -26.70
N THR A 316 -2.52 -22.24 -27.70
CA THR A 316 -3.74 -22.89 -28.20
C THR A 316 -4.44 -23.72 -27.12
N VAL A 317 -3.68 -24.32 -26.19
CA VAL A 317 -4.23 -25.14 -25.10
C VAL A 317 -4.99 -24.29 -24.07
N SER A 318 -4.42 -23.16 -23.66
CA SER A 318 -5.02 -22.25 -22.70
C SER A 318 -6.21 -21.51 -23.32
N LEU A 319 -6.08 -21.09 -24.57
CA LEU A 319 -7.16 -20.43 -25.29
C LEU A 319 -8.37 -21.33 -25.50
N ASP A 320 -8.17 -22.59 -25.92
CA ASP A 320 -9.26 -23.56 -26.08
C ASP A 320 -10.01 -23.78 -24.75
N LYS A 321 -9.28 -23.91 -23.64
CA LYS A 321 -9.86 -23.99 -22.30
C LYS A 321 -10.62 -22.73 -21.91
N ILE A 322 -10.07 -21.54 -22.18
CA ILE A 322 -10.73 -20.26 -21.88
C ILE A 322 -12.01 -20.10 -22.70
N VAL A 323 -11.97 -20.37 -24.00
CA VAL A 323 -13.10 -20.27 -24.93
C VAL A 323 -14.20 -21.25 -24.56
N THR A 324 -13.84 -22.51 -24.27
CA THR A 324 -14.78 -23.55 -23.84
C THR A 324 -15.46 -23.20 -22.51
N ALA A 325 -14.71 -22.61 -21.56
CA ALA A 325 -15.30 -22.11 -20.33
C ALA A 325 -16.25 -20.93 -20.59
N LEU A 326 -15.84 -19.92 -21.36
CA LEU A 326 -16.66 -18.75 -21.66
C LEU A 326 -17.94 -19.09 -22.46
N SER A 327 -17.90 -20.11 -23.31
CA SER A 327 -19.07 -20.55 -24.08
C SER A 327 -20.15 -21.18 -23.18
N THR A 328 -19.73 -21.88 -22.13
CA THR A 328 -20.63 -22.60 -21.20
C THR A 328 -21.10 -21.77 -20.01
N LEU A 329 -20.36 -20.72 -19.63
CA LEU A 329 -20.72 -19.85 -18.52
C LEU A 329 -21.89 -18.91 -18.86
N THR A 330 -22.88 -18.89 -17.96
CA THR A 330 -23.92 -17.87 -17.94
C THR A 330 -23.40 -16.67 -17.16
N VAL A 331 -23.07 -15.59 -17.86
CA VAL A 331 -22.60 -14.36 -17.21
C VAL A 331 -23.81 -13.47 -16.91
N PRO A 332 -23.93 -12.91 -15.68
CA PRO A 332 -24.99 -11.96 -15.39
C PRO A 332 -24.93 -10.75 -16.35
N PRO A 333 -26.08 -10.15 -16.71
CA PRO A 333 -26.10 -9.03 -17.64
C PRO A 333 -25.20 -7.90 -17.15
N PRO A 334 -24.50 -7.20 -18.07
CA PRO A 334 -23.65 -6.08 -17.69
C PRO A 334 -24.50 -5.04 -16.94
N PRO A 335 -24.15 -4.68 -15.69
CA PRO A 335 -24.84 -3.62 -15.01
C PRO A 335 -24.72 -2.32 -15.81
N PRO A 336 -25.65 -1.36 -15.68
CA PRO A 336 -25.48 -0.05 -16.28
C PRO A 336 -24.11 0.53 -15.91
N PRO A 337 -23.47 1.33 -16.80
CA PRO A 337 -22.17 1.92 -16.53
C PRO A 337 -22.28 2.65 -15.19
N SER A 338 -21.58 2.12 -14.19
CA SER A 338 -21.61 2.74 -12.88
C SER A 338 -20.99 4.13 -13.05
N PRO A 339 -21.58 5.19 -12.47
CA PRO A 339 -20.84 6.43 -12.31
C PRO A 339 -19.51 6.10 -11.65
N ASP A 340 -18.45 6.83 -12.02
CA ASP A 340 -17.05 6.55 -11.70
C ASP A 340 -16.87 6.32 -10.19
N THR A 341 -17.08 5.06 -9.75
CA THR A 341 -17.36 4.74 -8.34
C THR A 341 -16.11 4.99 -7.51
N ARG A 342 -14.95 4.90 -8.17
CA ARG A 342 -13.66 5.23 -7.62
C ARG A 342 -13.53 6.71 -7.30
N GLN A 343 -13.93 7.61 -8.20
CA GLN A 343 -13.85 9.04 -7.94
C GLN A 343 -14.84 9.46 -6.83
N GLN A 344 -16.06 8.92 -6.86
CA GLN A 344 -17.03 9.14 -5.79
C GLN A 344 -16.55 8.59 -4.43
N SER A 345 -15.91 7.42 -4.42
CA SER A 345 -15.33 6.85 -3.19
C SER A 345 -14.13 7.65 -2.67
N LEU A 346 -13.32 8.22 -3.57
CA LEU A 346 -12.16 9.04 -3.22
C LEU A 346 -12.60 10.37 -2.60
N GLU A 347 -13.58 11.03 -3.20
CA GLU A 347 -14.17 12.27 -2.67
C GLU A 347 -14.81 12.02 -1.29
N LEU A 348 -15.52 10.91 -1.11
CA LEU A 348 -16.13 10.55 0.17
C LEU A 348 -15.07 10.27 1.26
N ARG A 349 -14.01 9.50 0.94
CA ARG A 349 -12.88 9.29 1.87
C ARG A 349 -12.19 10.60 2.21
N PHE A 350 -12.05 11.49 1.24
CA PHE A 350 -11.42 12.79 1.43
C PHE A 350 -12.27 13.73 2.33
N GLU A 351 -13.58 13.74 2.16
CA GLU A 351 -14.46 14.50 3.05
C GLU A 351 -14.46 13.91 4.47
N GLN A 352 -14.38 12.58 4.62
CA GLN A 352 -14.20 11.95 5.92
C GLN A 352 -12.87 12.34 6.57
N TYR A 353 -11.79 12.39 5.79
CA TYR A 353 -10.47 12.84 6.24
C TYR A 353 -10.48 14.29 6.75
N LYS A 354 -11.17 15.20 6.06
CA LYS A 354 -11.36 16.58 6.51
C LYS A 354 -12.15 16.65 7.82
N LYS A 355 -13.26 15.92 7.91
CA LYS A 355 -14.11 15.87 9.11
C LYS A 355 -13.32 15.37 10.31
N ASP A 356 -12.53 14.31 10.12
CA ASP A 356 -11.65 13.76 11.15
C ASP A 356 -10.63 14.81 11.64
N ASN A 357 -9.96 15.52 10.73
CA ASN A 357 -9.03 16.58 11.11
C ASN A 357 -9.70 17.74 11.85
N TRP A 358 -10.90 18.13 11.44
CA TRP A 358 -11.66 19.20 12.09
C TRP A 358 -12.16 18.82 13.48
N ALA A 359 -12.55 17.56 13.68
CA ALA A 359 -13.01 17.05 14.97
C ALA A 359 -11.92 17.13 16.05
N HIS A 360 -10.66 16.91 15.66
CA HIS A 360 -9.50 16.89 16.57
C HIS A 360 -8.88 18.27 16.82
N LEU A 361 -9.40 19.34 16.20
CA LEU A 361 -8.90 20.68 16.42
C LEU A 361 -9.32 21.20 17.82
N PRO A 362 -8.36 21.57 18.70
CA PRO A 362 -8.67 22.04 20.06
C PRO A 362 -9.53 23.32 20.07
N PRO A 363 -10.47 23.48 21.00
CA PRO A 363 -11.36 24.66 21.08
C PRO A 363 -10.61 25.99 21.10
N GLU A 364 -9.52 26.07 21.85
CA GLU A 364 -8.66 27.25 21.98
C GLU A 364 -7.95 27.62 20.67
N ILE A 365 -7.75 26.67 19.76
CA ILE A 365 -7.23 26.95 18.42
C ILE A 365 -8.35 27.35 17.47
N LYS A 366 -9.56 26.78 17.62
CA LYS A 366 -10.75 27.12 16.81
C LYS A 366 -11.14 28.60 16.90
N ILE A 367 -10.95 29.20 18.08
CA ILE A 367 -11.30 30.60 18.33
C ILE A 367 -10.25 31.61 17.81
N LEU A 368 -9.10 31.15 17.32
CA LEU A 368 -8.06 32.05 16.82
C LEU A 368 -8.41 32.60 15.44
N GLU A 369 -8.91 33.84 15.39
CA GLU A 369 -9.28 34.52 14.14
C GLU A 369 -8.06 34.87 13.27
N THR A 370 -6.91 35.17 13.87
CA THR A 370 -5.68 35.61 13.19
C THR A 370 -4.51 34.68 13.46
N ASP A 371 -3.54 34.60 12.54
CA ASP A 371 -2.30 33.83 12.77
C ASP A 371 -1.47 34.39 13.93
N ILE A 372 -0.72 33.51 14.59
CA ILE A 372 0.16 33.85 15.71
C ILE A 372 1.46 34.38 15.12
N HIS A 373 1.69 35.68 15.29
CA HIS A 373 2.88 36.34 14.80
C HIS A 373 4.06 36.01 15.73
N LEU A 374 5.13 35.48 15.15
CA LEU A 374 6.37 35.19 15.87
C LEU A 374 7.30 36.40 15.86
N ARG A 375 7.25 37.21 14.80
CA ARG A 375 8.13 38.36 14.62
C ARG A 375 7.81 39.47 15.61
N GLY A 376 8.83 40.04 16.24
CA GLY A 376 8.70 41.21 17.11
C GLY A 376 9.43 41.10 18.44
N ILE A 377 9.05 41.95 19.38
CA ILE A 377 9.63 42.00 20.73
C ILE A 377 8.71 41.21 21.67
N HIS A 378 9.25 40.18 22.30
CA HIS A 378 8.58 39.39 23.33
C HIS A 378 9.06 39.83 24.70
N ALA A 379 8.15 39.84 25.69
CA ALA A 379 8.47 40.27 27.05
C ALA A 379 9.66 39.51 27.65
N THR A 380 9.73 38.20 27.37
CA THR A 380 10.79 37.31 27.85
C THR A 380 11.04 36.19 26.82
N PRO A 381 12.19 35.48 26.86
CA PRO A 381 12.38 34.27 26.06
C PRO A 381 11.32 33.19 26.34
N GLY A 382 10.82 33.10 27.58
CA GLY A 382 9.74 32.19 27.95
C GLY A 382 8.43 32.52 27.21
N HIS A 383 8.10 33.81 27.06
CA HIS A 383 6.92 34.24 26.30
C HIS A 383 7.04 33.90 24.80
N PHE A 384 8.25 34.01 24.23
CA PHE A 384 8.50 33.57 22.86
C PHE A 384 8.27 32.05 22.71
N LEU A 385 8.81 31.23 23.62
CA LEU A 385 8.59 29.79 23.60
C LEU A 385 7.10 29.42 23.76
N GLN A 386 6.34 30.13 24.59
CA GLN A 386 4.89 29.94 24.70
C GLN A 386 4.18 30.26 23.38
N SER A 387 4.59 31.34 22.70
CA SER A 387 4.07 31.71 21.37
C SER A 387 4.38 30.63 20.33
N LEU A 388 5.58 30.02 20.39
CA LEU A 388 5.94 28.88 19.53
C LEU A 388 5.09 27.65 19.82
N VAL A 389 4.82 27.32 21.08
CA VAL A 389 3.93 26.21 21.44
C VAL A 389 2.54 26.43 20.86
N LEU A 390 1.95 27.60 21.08
CA LEU A 390 0.62 27.92 20.58
C LEU A 390 0.58 27.88 19.04
N LYS A 391 1.63 28.38 18.37
CA LYS A 391 1.73 28.33 16.90
C LYS A 391 1.91 26.91 16.38
N ALA A 392 2.73 26.08 17.02
CA ALA A 392 2.91 24.68 16.63
C ALA A 392 1.58 23.91 16.75
N ARG A 393 0.83 24.14 17.84
CA ARG A 393 -0.50 23.57 18.03
C ARG A 393 -1.45 23.96 16.90
N ARG A 394 -1.47 25.24 16.50
CA ARG A 394 -2.27 25.69 15.35
C ARG A 394 -1.80 25.03 14.05
N ASP A 395 -0.52 25.10 13.77
CA ASP A 395 0.07 24.71 12.48
C ASP A 395 -0.10 23.24 12.18
N ILE A 396 -0.03 22.36 13.18
CA ILE A 396 -0.25 20.91 13.02
C ILE A 396 -1.62 20.60 12.40
N HIS A 397 -2.63 21.46 12.58
CA HIS A 397 -3.95 21.26 12.00
C HIS A 397 -4.20 22.02 10.69
N LEU A 398 -3.20 22.75 10.18
CA LEU A 398 -3.31 23.41 8.89
C LEU A 398 -3.18 22.40 7.73
N PRO A 399 -3.62 22.75 6.51
CA PRO A 399 -3.54 21.85 5.37
C PRO A 399 -2.11 21.44 5.06
N ILE A 400 -1.88 20.13 4.91
CA ILE A 400 -0.61 19.55 4.41
C ILE A 400 -0.55 19.43 2.88
N GLY A 401 -1.67 19.69 2.20
CA GLY A 401 -1.86 19.60 0.75
C GLY A 401 -2.47 18.27 0.29
N MET A 402 -3.30 18.35 -0.76
CA MET A 402 -4.14 17.25 -1.26
C MET A 402 -3.35 16.09 -1.87
N ASN A 403 -2.15 16.36 -2.38
CA ASN A 403 -1.24 15.33 -2.86
C ASN A 403 -0.73 14.38 -1.76
N LEU A 404 -0.95 14.72 -0.48
CA LEU A 404 -0.57 13.92 0.69
C LEU A 404 -1.74 13.18 1.33
N PHE A 405 -2.95 13.32 0.77
CA PHE A 405 -4.07 12.47 1.14
C PHE A 405 -3.82 11.04 0.64
N PRO A 406 -3.91 10.00 1.50
CA PRO A 406 -3.70 8.60 1.09
C PRO A 406 -4.78 8.16 0.10
N GLN A 407 -4.37 7.81 -1.12
CA GLN A 407 -5.31 7.37 -2.15
C GLN A 407 -5.39 5.85 -2.28
N ASN A 408 -4.34 5.13 -1.87
CA ASN A 408 -4.24 3.66 -1.93
C ASN A 408 -3.81 3.05 -0.56
N PRO A 409 -3.95 1.73 -0.34
CA PRO A 409 -3.62 1.08 0.94
C PRO A 409 -2.14 1.23 1.36
N LEU A 410 -1.21 1.20 0.41
CA LEU A 410 0.22 1.39 0.70
C LEU A 410 0.49 2.79 1.27
N GLU A 411 -0.22 3.80 0.79
CA GLU A 411 -0.14 5.17 1.32
C GLU A 411 -0.81 5.32 2.69
N GLU A 412 -1.70 4.42 3.11
CA GLU A 412 -2.33 4.47 4.44
C GLU A 412 -1.31 4.26 5.57
N THR A 413 -0.15 3.69 5.27
CA THR A 413 0.97 3.56 6.20
C THR A 413 1.41 4.89 6.82
N ILE A 414 1.16 6.04 6.17
CA ILE A 414 1.52 7.37 6.71
C ILE A 414 0.51 7.89 7.74
N GLU A 415 -0.73 7.41 7.73
CA GLU A 415 -1.82 7.97 8.53
C GLU A 415 -1.64 7.80 10.04
N PRO A 416 -1.18 6.65 10.57
CA PRO A 416 -0.94 6.49 12.00
C PRO A 416 0.02 7.56 12.54
N ALA A 417 1.12 7.81 11.84
CA ALA A 417 2.07 8.84 12.26
C ALA A 417 1.49 10.26 12.13
N ARG A 418 0.74 10.53 11.05
CA ARG A 418 0.09 11.82 10.85
C ARG A 418 -0.93 12.13 11.96
N LYS A 419 -1.78 11.16 12.31
CA LYS A 419 -2.77 11.27 13.38
C LYS A 419 -2.11 11.41 14.75
N PHE A 420 -1.08 10.61 15.03
CA PHE A 420 -0.31 10.75 16.26
C PHE A 420 0.26 12.16 16.44
N ILE A 421 0.86 12.73 15.39
CA ILE A 421 1.39 14.11 15.42
C ILE A 421 0.26 15.13 15.57
N ARG A 422 -0.85 14.92 14.85
CA ARG A 422 -2.06 15.78 14.93
C ARG A 422 -2.61 15.88 16.34
N ASP A 423 -2.61 14.75 17.05
CA ASP A 423 -3.29 14.60 18.33
C ASP A 423 -2.33 14.78 19.52
N LEU A 424 -1.15 15.38 19.30
CA LEU A 424 -0.20 15.68 20.36
C LEU A 424 -0.81 16.66 21.39
N PRO A 425 -0.86 16.32 22.69
CA PRO A 425 -1.40 17.22 23.70
C PRO A 425 -0.45 18.41 23.93
N GLU A 426 -1.02 19.54 24.34
CA GLU A 426 -0.28 20.79 24.62
C GLU A 426 0.94 20.56 25.53
N ALA A 427 0.74 19.85 26.65
CA ALA A 427 1.80 19.59 27.60
C ALA A 427 2.97 18.82 26.96
N LEU A 428 2.69 17.92 26.01
CA LEU A 428 3.72 17.17 25.29
C LEU A 428 4.45 18.05 24.27
N ILE A 429 3.72 18.89 23.52
CA ILE A 429 4.31 19.86 22.59
C ILE A 429 5.22 20.82 23.35
N SER A 430 4.73 21.39 24.45
CA SER A 430 5.49 22.31 25.30
C SER A 430 6.77 21.66 25.84
N ARG A 431 6.66 20.45 26.42
CA ARG A 431 7.82 19.71 26.93
C ARG A 431 8.82 19.37 25.82
N ARG A 432 8.36 18.96 24.64
CA ARG A 432 9.23 18.60 23.51
C ARG A 432 9.95 19.83 22.97
N ILE A 433 9.25 20.95 22.72
CA ILE A 433 9.87 22.21 22.28
C ILE A 433 10.88 22.73 23.33
N ALA A 434 10.60 22.57 24.62
CA ALA A 434 11.53 22.96 25.68
C ALA A 434 12.89 22.24 25.60
N ASN A 435 12.93 21.00 25.09
CA ASN A 435 14.19 20.28 24.86
C ASN A 435 15.10 20.96 23.81
N TYR A 436 14.52 21.84 22.98
CA TYR A 436 15.22 22.60 21.93
C TYR A 436 15.36 24.08 22.29
N ALA A 437 14.94 24.51 23.49
CA ALA A 437 14.83 25.92 23.86
C ALA A 437 16.13 26.70 23.67
N SER A 438 17.26 26.17 24.11
CA SER A 438 18.58 26.81 23.94
C SER A 438 18.87 27.12 22.48
N ALA A 439 18.60 26.17 21.59
CA ALA A 439 18.79 26.38 20.16
C ALA A 439 17.82 27.41 19.56
N LEU A 440 16.71 27.74 20.21
CA LEU A 440 15.73 28.71 19.73
C LEU A 440 15.98 30.13 20.26
N ILE A 441 16.52 30.26 21.48
CA ILE A 441 16.65 31.57 22.15
C ILE A 441 18.09 32.07 22.27
N ASP A 442 19.10 31.19 22.21
CA ASP A 442 20.49 31.57 22.43
C ASP A 442 21.19 32.12 21.17
N ARG A 443 20.56 31.95 19.98
CA ARG A 443 21.15 32.35 18.69
C ARG A 443 20.13 33.06 17.82
N GLU A 444 20.53 34.20 17.26
CA GLU A 444 19.74 34.97 16.29
C GLU A 444 19.34 34.13 15.07
N TYR A 445 18.23 34.50 14.43
CA TYR A 445 17.75 33.84 13.23
C TYR A 445 18.33 34.50 11.98
N THR A 446 18.93 33.69 11.10
CA THR A 446 19.57 34.15 9.87
C THR A 446 19.01 33.42 8.64
N ALA A 447 19.43 33.85 7.45
CA ALA A 447 19.10 33.16 6.21
C ALA A 447 19.55 31.67 6.18
N GLU A 448 20.53 31.27 7.01
CA GLU A 448 21.00 29.87 7.07
C GLU A 448 19.99 28.94 7.75
N ASP A 449 19.14 29.48 8.63
CA ASP A 449 18.08 28.69 9.27
C ASP A 449 16.99 28.29 8.30
N LEU A 450 16.88 29.02 7.18
CA LEU A 450 15.94 28.74 6.11
C LEU A 450 16.51 27.67 5.16
N LEU A 451 16.38 26.41 5.54
CA LEU A 451 16.89 25.25 4.79
C LEU A 451 16.32 25.21 3.36
N SER A 452 17.17 24.79 2.40
CA SER A 452 16.70 24.56 1.03
C SER A 452 15.81 23.30 0.98
N PRO A 453 14.82 23.23 0.07
CA PRO A 453 13.98 22.05 -0.11
C PRO A 453 14.77 20.76 -0.31
N ARG A 454 15.83 20.83 -1.13
CA ARG A 454 16.74 19.70 -1.34
C ARG A 454 17.40 19.22 -0.05
N ARG A 455 17.82 20.15 0.82
CA ARG A 455 18.41 19.78 2.11
C ARG A 455 17.39 19.13 3.02
N ILE A 456 16.16 19.64 3.05
CA ILE A 456 15.06 19.05 3.83
C ILE A 456 14.76 17.62 3.34
N ASN A 457 14.71 17.39 2.02
CA ASN A 457 14.50 16.07 1.44
C ASN A 457 15.64 15.09 1.77
N GLN A 458 16.89 15.53 1.78
CA GLN A 458 18.02 14.70 2.23
C GLN A 458 17.89 14.30 3.71
N LEU A 459 17.46 15.22 4.58
CA LEU A 459 17.22 14.90 5.99
C LEU A 459 16.07 13.91 6.16
N ALA A 460 15.00 14.05 5.36
CA ALA A 460 13.89 13.11 5.33
C ALA A 460 14.29 11.71 4.85
N GLN A 461 15.12 11.60 3.81
CA GLN A 461 15.66 10.32 3.32
C GLN A 461 16.57 9.66 4.36
N ALA A 462 17.42 10.44 5.04
CA ALA A 462 18.25 9.90 6.13
C ALA A 462 17.38 9.37 7.28
N LEU A 463 16.32 10.09 7.65
CA LEU A 463 15.36 9.66 8.66
C LEU A 463 14.65 8.36 8.28
N GLU A 464 14.13 8.28 7.04
CA GLU A 464 13.53 7.06 6.49
C GLU A 464 14.50 5.88 6.58
N HIS A 465 15.72 6.06 6.07
CA HIS A 465 16.74 5.02 6.06
C HIS A 465 17.04 4.50 7.47
N CYS A 466 17.18 5.39 8.45
CA CYS A 466 17.44 4.99 9.84
C CYS A 466 16.25 4.23 10.45
N CYS A 467 15.02 4.65 10.19
CA CYS A 467 13.84 3.92 10.65
C CYS A 467 13.80 2.51 10.05
N LEU A 468 14.05 2.37 8.74
CA LEU A 468 14.09 1.07 8.05
C LEU A 468 15.23 0.19 8.57
N GLN A 469 16.40 0.75 8.83
CA GLN A 469 17.53 0.03 9.45
C GLN A 469 17.19 -0.49 10.85
N LEU A 470 16.49 0.30 11.67
CA LEU A 470 16.03 -0.14 12.99
C LEU A 470 15.06 -1.31 12.87
N ILE A 471 14.10 -1.22 11.94
CA ILE A 471 13.14 -2.29 11.67
C ILE A 471 13.87 -3.56 11.20
N SER A 472 14.78 -3.45 10.23
CA SER A 472 15.50 -4.60 9.68
C SER A 472 16.46 -5.26 10.68
N THR A 473 16.90 -4.52 11.70
CA THR A 473 17.70 -5.06 12.82
C THR A 473 16.83 -5.61 13.96
N GLY A 474 15.51 -5.53 13.80
CA GLY A 474 14.51 -6.08 14.72
C GLY A 474 14.18 -5.20 15.91
N PHE A 475 14.49 -3.89 15.87
CA PHE A 475 13.96 -2.91 16.82
C PHE A 475 12.53 -2.52 16.41
N ILE A 476 11.56 -3.37 16.76
CA ILE A 476 10.15 -3.20 16.43
C ILE A 476 9.39 -2.90 17.72
N HIS A 477 8.65 -1.79 17.74
CA HIS A 477 7.75 -1.45 18.82
C HIS A 477 6.48 -0.81 18.31
N ASP A 478 5.34 -1.47 18.53
CA ASP A 478 4.04 -1.09 17.98
C ASP A 478 3.65 0.35 18.36
N ALA A 479 3.96 0.79 19.58
CA ALA A 479 3.63 2.14 20.03
C ALA A 479 4.44 3.28 19.35
N PHE A 480 5.53 2.98 18.63
CA PHE A 480 6.39 4.00 18.02
C PHE A 480 6.24 4.12 16.51
N GLY A 481 5.49 3.22 15.84
CA GLY A 481 5.10 3.39 14.44
C GLY A 481 6.24 3.69 13.47
N LEU A 482 7.43 3.10 13.66
CA LEU A 482 8.62 3.39 12.83
C LEU A 482 8.36 3.31 11.32
N PRO A 483 7.60 2.32 10.78
CA PRO A 483 7.26 2.30 9.36
C PRO A 483 6.47 3.54 8.93
N SER A 484 5.50 3.97 9.75
CA SER A 484 4.71 5.16 9.50
C SER A 484 5.53 6.45 9.57
N ILE A 485 6.49 6.55 10.50
CA ILE A 485 7.42 7.68 10.58
C ILE A 485 8.27 7.76 9.31
N ALA A 486 8.82 6.61 8.88
CA ALA A 486 9.66 6.52 7.69
C ALA A 486 8.88 6.96 6.44
N ALA A 487 7.70 6.38 6.23
CA ALA A 487 6.84 6.68 5.09
C ALA A 487 6.39 8.15 5.10
N LEU A 488 5.95 8.67 6.24
CA LEU A 488 5.51 10.06 6.37
C LEU A 488 6.67 11.04 6.10
N ALA A 489 7.86 10.77 6.65
CA ALA A 489 9.04 11.59 6.42
C ALA A 489 9.42 11.62 4.93
N ARG A 490 9.50 10.46 4.29
CA ARG A 490 9.81 10.32 2.87
C ARG A 490 8.85 11.12 1.99
N VAL A 491 7.55 10.97 2.26
CA VAL A 491 6.49 11.64 1.51
C VAL A 491 6.55 13.17 1.67
N PHE A 492 6.77 13.67 2.89
CA PHE A 492 6.94 15.11 3.11
C PHE A 492 8.21 15.67 2.47
N GLY A 493 9.34 14.98 2.60
CA GLY A 493 10.60 15.37 1.98
C GLY A 493 10.47 15.48 0.45
N ALA A 494 9.87 14.46 -0.18
CA ALA A 494 9.59 14.45 -1.60
C ALA A 494 8.63 15.58 -2.01
N ALA A 495 7.57 15.82 -1.24
CA ALA A 495 6.60 16.87 -1.53
C ALA A 495 7.16 18.28 -1.32
N ILE A 496 8.11 18.45 -0.41
CA ILE A 496 8.84 19.70 -0.20
C ILE A 496 9.83 19.96 -1.34
N ASP A 497 10.50 18.95 -1.89
CA ASP A 497 11.46 19.10 -3.00
C ASP A 497 10.84 18.86 -4.39
N GLY A 498 9.53 18.67 -4.44
CA GLY A 498 8.78 18.41 -5.67
C GLY A 498 8.55 19.65 -6.53
N ILE A 499 7.71 19.50 -7.55
CA ILE A 499 7.43 20.53 -8.55
C ILE A 499 6.91 21.83 -7.91
N LYS A 500 7.48 22.96 -8.34
CA LYS A 500 7.18 24.32 -7.87
C LYS A 500 6.32 25.08 -8.85
N GLU A 501 5.47 25.97 -8.35
CA GLU A 501 4.59 26.77 -9.20
C GLU A 501 5.40 27.60 -10.22
N VAL A 502 6.57 28.11 -9.82
CA VAL A 502 7.48 28.89 -10.70
C VAL A 502 8.05 28.10 -11.89
N GLN A 503 8.02 26.77 -11.81
CA GLN A 503 8.44 25.90 -12.92
C GLN A 503 7.35 25.79 -13.98
N MET A 504 6.08 25.88 -13.57
CA MET A 504 4.90 25.77 -14.43
C MET A 504 4.43 27.14 -14.93
N ARG A 505 4.54 28.18 -14.10
CA ARG A 505 4.07 29.55 -14.37
C ARG A 505 5.21 30.54 -14.12
N PRO A 506 5.52 31.47 -15.04
CA PRO A 506 6.61 32.43 -14.86
C PRO A 506 6.39 33.42 -13.71
N GLU A 507 5.14 33.80 -13.47
CA GLU A 507 4.71 34.74 -12.44
C GLU A 507 3.60 34.10 -11.58
N PRO A 508 3.96 33.16 -10.69
CA PRO A 508 2.98 32.53 -9.81
C PRO A 508 2.37 33.54 -8.83
N TRP A 509 1.04 33.51 -8.72
CA TRP A 509 0.33 34.10 -7.59
C TRP A 509 0.52 33.18 -6.37
N ILE A 510 0.91 33.75 -5.23
CA ILE A 510 1.12 33.03 -3.96
C ILE A 510 0.11 33.55 -2.93
N GLU A 511 -0.53 32.65 -2.19
CA GLU A 511 -1.50 32.98 -1.14
C GLU A 511 -1.04 32.40 0.21
N ALA A 512 -1.66 32.87 1.29
CA ALA A 512 -1.36 32.41 2.65
C ALA A 512 -1.44 30.88 2.80
N VAL A 513 -2.39 30.22 2.15
CA VAL A 513 -2.52 28.75 2.21
C VAL A 513 -1.30 28.04 1.61
N ASP A 514 -0.66 28.60 0.58
CA ASP A 514 0.55 28.01 -0.01
C ASP A 514 1.73 28.05 0.97
N LEU A 515 1.87 29.18 1.67
CA LEU A 515 2.89 29.39 2.70
C LEU A 515 2.66 28.49 3.91
N ASN A 516 1.39 28.31 4.29
CA ASN A 516 0.97 27.44 5.39
C ASN A 516 1.20 25.97 5.08
N ILE A 517 0.95 25.52 3.84
CA ILE A 517 1.24 24.14 3.43
C ILE A 517 2.73 23.84 3.62
N TYR A 518 3.63 24.70 3.12
CA TYR A 518 5.07 24.50 3.30
C TYR A 518 5.45 24.51 4.79
N ARG A 519 4.94 25.48 5.56
CA ARG A 519 5.18 25.61 7.01
C ARG A 519 4.80 24.33 7.76
N THR A 520 3.60 23.83 7.49
CA THR A 520 3.04 22.64 8.15
C THR A 520 3.85 21.39 7.81
N ARG A 521 4.23 21.20 6.55
CA ARG A 521 5.09 20.08 6.14
C ARG A 521 6.43 20.07 6.88
N CYS A 522 7.04 21.25 7.06
CA CYS A 522 8.29 21.37 7.81
C CYS A 522 8.11 21.00 9.30
N LEU A 523 6.99 21.42 9.90
CA LEU A 523 6.67 21.09 11.29
C LEU A 523 6.45 19.59 11.49
N TYR A 524 5.71 18.94 10.59
CA TYR A 524 5.54 17.48 10.61
C TYR A 524 6.87 16.74 10.50
N LEU A 525 7.77 17.17 9.61
CA LEU A 525 9.11 16.57 9.52
C LEU A 525 9.93 16.73 10.80
N PHE A 526 9.84 17.90 11.46
CA PHE A 526 10.43 18.08 12.79
C PHE A 526 9.86 17.06 13.78
N TRP A 527 8.54 16.88 13.84
CA TRP A 527 7.92 15.92 14.75
C TRP A 527 8.31 14.47 14.46
N CYS A 528 8.47 14.08 13.19
CA CYS A 528 8.99 12.76 12.83
C CYS A 528 10.42 12.56 13.39
N VAL A 529 11.29 13.56 13.27
CA VAL A 529 12.65 13.50 13.83
C VAL A 529 12.63 13.46 15.35
N ASP A 530 11.88 14.34 16.01
CA ASP A 530 11.77 14.37 17.48
C ASP A 530 11.21 13.05 18.03
N TRP A 531 10.25 12.44 17.32
CA TRP A 531 9.72 11.13 17.70
C TRP A 531 10.79 10.04 17.61
N LEU A 532 11.60 10.01 16.55
CA LEU A 532 12.75 9.09 16.47
C LEU A 532 13.78 9.38 17.58
N VAL A 533 14.11 10.63 17.85
CA VAL A 533 15.04 11.01 18.93
C VAL A 533 14.54 10.53 20.29
N CYS A 534 13.23 10.61 20.54
CA CYS A 534 12.59 10.08 21.74
C CYS A 534 12.66 8.55 21.78
N TYR A 535 12.47 7.86 20.66
CA TYR A 535 12.59 6.40 20.59
C TYR A 535 14.02 5.93 20.89
N LEU A 536 15.02 6.59 20.30
CA LEU A 536 16.44 6.26 20.45
C LEU A 536 16.98 6.46 21.88
N LEU A 537 16.22 7.08 22.80
CA LEU A 537 16.55 7.11 24.23
C LEU A 537 16.50 5.72 24.86
N LYS A 538 15.49 4.94 24.51
CA LYS A 538 15.24 3.61 25.03
C LYS A 538 14.62 2.76 23.91
N PRO A 539 15.41 2.39 22.89
CA PRO A 539 14.93 1.52 21.82
C PRO A 539 14.57 0.16 22.41
N LEU A 540 13.50 -0.45 21.90
CA LEU A 540 12.99 -1.70 22.42
C LEU A 540 13.23 -2.81 21.39
N PRO A 541 13.88 -3.92 21.77
CA PRO A 541 14.08 -5.05 20.88
C PRO A 541 12.74 -5.77 20.64
N GLY A 542 12.50 -6.18 19.41
CA GLY A 542 11.34 -6.96 19.00
C GLY A 542 11.62 -8.46 18.99
N PRO A 543 10.59 -9.30 18.76
CA PRO A 543 10.71 -10.77 18.79
C PRO A 543 11.59 -11.32 17.65
N CYS A 544 11.75 -10.58 16.56
CA CYS A 544 12.51 -10.99 15.37
C CYS A 544 13.89 -10.31 15.30
N MET A 545 14.55 -10.09 16.44
CA MET A 545 15.87 -9.45 16.47
C MET A 545 16.90 -10.30 15.72
N THR A 546 17.53 -9.73 14.69
CA THR A 546 18.46 -10.44 13.81
C THR A 546 19.88 -10.54 14.37
N VAL A 547 20.17 -9.77 15.42
CA VAL A 547 21.43 -9.85 16.16
C VAL A 547 21.20 -10.78 17.35
N ASP A 548 22.14 -11.69 17.60
CA ASP A 548 22.12 -12.60 18.74
C ASP A 548 22.37 -11.80 20.04
N VAL A 549 21.30 -11.19 20.54
CA VAL A 549 21.31 -10.19 21.61
C VAL A 549 20.77 -10.83 22.88
N GLY A 550 21.62 -11.61 23.56
CA GLY A 550 21.49 -11.64 25.02
C GLY A 550 21.71 -10.21 25.55
N GLU A 551 20.83 -9.71 26.41
CA GLU A 551 21.05 -8.46 27.13
C GLU A 551 22.40 -8.54 27.86
N GLY A 552 23.45 -7.94 27.31
CA GLY A 552 24.82 -8.04 27.82
C GLY A 552 25.87 -8.54 26.82
N SER A 553 25.49 -8.96 25.62
CA SER A 553 26.47 -9.32 24.58
C SER A 553 27.29 -8.10 24.14
N ALA A 554 28.57 -8.30 23.81
CA ALA A 554 29.43 -7.23 23.31
C ALA A 554 28.84 -6.57 22.05
N GLN A 555 28.17 -7.37 21.22
CA GLN A 555 27.54 -6.90 19.99
C GLN A 555 26.32 -6.01 20.27
N PHE A 556 25.53 -6.32 21.31
CA PHE A 556 24.46 -5.43 21.77
C PHE A 556 24.99 -4.06 22.18
N GLN A 557 26.09 -4.04 22.95
CA GLN A 557 26.68 -2.78 23.42
C GLN A 557 27.21 -1.94 22.25
N VAL A 558 27.75 -2.56 21.20
CA VAL A 558 28.15 -1.87 19.97
C VAL A 558 26.94 -1.24 19.28
N VAL A 559 25.85 -1.99 19.10
CA VAL A 559 24.61 -1.49 18.48
C VAL A 559 24.03 -0.33 19.30
N MET A 560 23.89 -0.49 20.62
CA MET A 560 23.40 0.58 21.50
C MET A 560 24.32 1.82 21.47
N GLY A 561 25.63 1.63 21.34
CA GLY A 561 26.59 2.72 21.14
C GLY A 561 26.40 3.47 19.81
N GLN A 562 26.07 2.76 18.73
CA GLN A 562 25.69 3.36 17.45
C GLN A 562 24.38 4.13 17.55
N LEU A 563 23.36 3.58 18.23
CA LEU A 563 22.07 4.25 18.42
C LEU A 563 22.20 5.54 19.23
N ARG A 564 23.04 5.56 20.26
CA ARG A 564 23.34 6.80 21.01
C ARG A 564 24.00 7.87 20.14
N ARG A 565 24.91 7.49 19.24
CA ARG A 565 25.53 8.41 18.28
C ARG A 565 24.50 8.94 17.28
N ALA A 566 23.70 8.04 16.70
CA ALA A 566 22.60 8.40 15.81
C ALA A 566 21.65 9.40 16.49
N ARG A 567 21.27 9.17 17.75
CA ARG A 567 20.42 10.10 18.52
C ARG A 567 21.01 11.51 18.55
N GLY A 568 22.32 11.65 18.75
CA GLY A 568 22.99 12.96 18.74
C GLY A 568 22.93 13.65 17.38
N GLU A 569 23.00 12.90 16.29
CA GLU A 569 22.85 13.42 14.93
C GLU A 569 21.41 13.82 14.63
N TYR A 570 20.44 12.97 14.95
CA TYR A 570 19.02 13.28 14.76
C TYR A 570 18.53 14.42 15.66
N LEU A 571 19.13 14.62 16.84
CA LEU A 571 18.87 15.81 17.64
C LEU A 571 19.27 17.09 16.89
N LYS A 572 20.42 17.08 16.18
CA LYS A 572 20.84 18.20 15.33
C LYS A 572 19.89 18.39 14.14
N PHE A 573 19.36 17.31 13.58
CA PHE A 573 18.34 17.39 12.52
C PHE A 573 17.07 18.05 13.05
N GLY A 574 16.63 17.66 14.26
CA GLY A 574 15.48 18.25 14.93
C GLY A 574 15.67 19.75 15.17
N ILE A 575 16.85 20.16 15.66
CA ILE A 575 17.22 21.58 15.81
C ILE A 575 17.12 22.32 14.48
N ALA A 576 17.71 21.78 13.42
CA ALA A 576 17.73 22.44 12.11
C ALA A 576 16.32 22.58 11.51
N LEU A 577 15.49 21.54 11.61
CA LEU A 577 14.11 21.56 11.10
C LEU A 577 13.21 22.49 11.92
N LEU A 578 13.35 22.49 13.25
CA LEU A 578 12.57 23.37 14.13
C LEU A 578 12.95 24.84 13.88
N ARG A 579 14.26 25.16 13.81
CA ARG A 579 14.72 26.50 13.47
C ARG A 579 14.26 26.91 12.07
N ASN A 580 14.24 26.00 11.10
CA ASN A 580 13.67 26.26 9.77
C ASN A 580 12.19 26.61 9.81
N TRP A 581 11.38 25.87 10.58
CA TRP A 581 9.96 26.19 10.76
C TRP A 581 9.76 27.57 11.39
N VAL A 582 10.52 27.90 12.45
CA VAL A 582 10.45 29.22 13.09
C VAL A 582 10.92 30.34 12.15
N ALA A 583 12.06 30.17 11.49
CA ALA A 583 12.60 31.14 10.54
C ALA A 583 11.61 31.38 9.39
N TRP A 584 10.96 30.31 8.88
CA TRP A 584 9.90 30.47 7.88
C TRP A 584 8.72 31.28 8.42
N GLY A 585 8.29 31.05 9.67
CA GLY A 585 7.27 31.87 10.33
C GLY A 585 7.66 33.35 10.40
N LEU A 586 8.87 33.64 10.87
CA LEU A 586 9.41 35.00 10.94
C LEU A 586 9.49 35.69 9.57
N LEU A 587 9.84 34.94 8.52
CA LEU A 587 9.84 35.43 7.15
C LEU A 587 8.41 35.73 6.68
N VAL A 588 7.47 34.81 6.86
CA VAL A 588 6.07 34.97 6.41
C VAL A 588 5.42 36.17 7.09
N ASP A 589 5.67 36.39 8.38
CA ASP A 589 5.19 37.56 9.13
C ASP A 589 5.71 38.91 8.56
N SER A 590 6.76 38.88 7.71
CA SER A 590 7.32 40.06 7.05
C SER A 590 6.76 40.34 5.66
N LEU A 591 5.96 39.42 5.10
CA LEU A 591 5.47 39.51 3.73
C LEU A 591 4.20 40.38 3.65
N PRO A 592 3.89 40.92 2.45
CA PRO A 592 2.63 41.63 2.23
C PRO A 592 1.42 40.78 2.60
N GLN A 593 0.42 41.42 3.22
CA GLN A 593 -0.89 40.79 3.42
C GLN A 593 -1.69 40.79 2.12
N GLY A 594 -2.55 39.79 1.96
CA GLY A 594 -3.16 39.49 0.67
C GLY A 594 -2.18 38.73 -0.24
N GLY A 595 -2.69 37.95 -1.19
CA GLY A 595 -1.81 37.21 -2.10
C GLY A 595 -0.87 38.15 -2.87
N PHE A 596 0.25 37.61 -3.33
CA PHE A 596 1.25 38.39 -4.06
C PHE A 596 1.88 37.58 -5.20
N THR A 597 2.34 38.29 -6.22
CA THR A 597 3.06 37.69 -7.35
C THR A 597 4.54 37.60 -7.04
N VAL A 598 5.16 36.46 -7.36
CA VAL A 598 6.62 36.32 -7.27
C VAL A 598 7.20 36.14 -8.67
N ARG A 599 8.24 36.91 -9.01
CA ARG A 599 8.90 36.82 -10.32
C ARG A 599 10.10 35.88 -10.28
N ARG A 600 10.26 35.10 -11.36
CA ARG A 600 11.47 34.31 -11.58
C ARG A 600 12.66 35.23 -11.84
N GLY A 601 13.74 35.10 -11.07
CA GLY A 601 14.98 35.84 -11.34
C GLY A 601 15.61 35.39 -12.67
N LYS A 602 16.28 36.31 -13.40
CA LYS A 602 16.88 36.08 -14.74
C LYS A 602 17.80 34.85 -14.85
N ARG A 603 18.37 34.34 -13.74
CA ARG A 603 19.16 33.08 -13.72
C ARG A 603 18.31 31.82 -13.88
N GLY A 604 17.02 31.87 -13.56
CA GLY A 604 16.11 30.73 -13.62
C GLY A 604 15.67 30.36 -15.03
N GLU A 605 15.61 31.31 -15.97
CA GLU A 605 15.11 31.10 -17.34
C GLU A 605 15.92 30.06 -18.11
N ARG A 606 17.25 30.02 -17.91
CA ARG A 606 18.15 29.04 -18.56
C ARG A 606 17.94 27.59 -18.15
N ARG A 607 17.41 27.32 -16.94
CA ARG A 607 17.12 25.95 -16.46
C ARG A 607 15.77 25.41 -16.91
N ALA A 608 14.79 26.27 -17.23
CA ALA A 608 13.49 25.80 -17.74
C ALA A 608 13.54 25.39 -19.22
N ALA A 609 14.45 25.96 -20.00
CA ALA A 609 14.67 25.50 -21.37
C ALA A 609 15.06 24.01 -21.43
N ALA A 610 15.77 23.50 -20.42
CA ALA A 610 16.19 22.10 -20.34
C ALA A 610 15.15 21.12 -19.76
N PHE A 611 13.96 21.61 -19.35
CA PHE A 611 12.84 20.77 -18.85
C PHE A 611 11.63 20.80 -19.80
N ARG A 612 11.70 21.57 -20.89
CA ARG A 612 10.69 21.60 -21.95
C ARG A 612 11.06 20.72 -23.15
N ASP A 613 12.30 20.24 -23.18
CA ASP A 613 12.78 19.13 -24.01
C ASP A 613 12.85 17.87 -23.12
#